data_AF-A0AAV1UJH6-F1
#
_entry.id   AF-A0AAV1UJH6-F1
#
_cell.length_a   1.000
_cell.length_b   1.000
_cell.length_c   1.000
_cell.angle_alpha   90.00
_cell.angle_beta   90.00
_cell.angle_gamma   90.00
#
_symmetry.space_group_name_H-M   'P 1'
#
loop_
_entity.id
_entity.type
_entity.pdbx_description
1 polymer ?
#
loop_
_entity_poly.entity_id
_entity_poly.type
_entity_poly.pdbx_seq_one_letter_code
_entity_poly.pdbx_strand_id
1 'polypeptide(L)'
;MPSGSRHIEGDEMQVTFALSNFTGRANTWALELKLHDPNVFESSEILKSRLKETFEPPRAEFRARSALLRLKQGKRDVHAYAQHLRYLASRVTENPVDEHTLI
;
A
#
# COMPACT_ATOMS: atom_id res chain seq x y z
N MET A 1 30.57 16.54 -8.21
CA MET A 1 30.24 15.11 -8.39
C MET A 1 28.73 14.99 -8.47
N PRO A 2 28.10 14.70 -9.63
CA PRO A 2 26.67 14.45 -9.64
C PRO A 2 26.43 13.00 -9.21
N SER A 3 25.73 12.83 -8.08
CA SER A 3 25.16 11.55 -7.66
C SER A 3 24.07 11.19 -8.67
N GLY A 4 24.35 10.22 -9.54
CA GLY A 4 23.40 9.74 -10.54
C GLY A 4 22.24 9.01 -9.89
N SER A 5 21.17 9.74 -9.58
CA SER A 5 19.85 9.13 -9.38
C SER A 5 19.52 8.37 -10.65
N ARG A 6 19.47 7.03 -10.59
CA ARG A 6 19.02 6.18 -11.70
C ARG A 6 17.55 6.52 -11.97
N HIS A 7 17.32 7.41 -12.92
CA HIS A 7 15.99 7.73 -13.40
C HIS A 7 15.51 6.57 -14.26
N ILE A 8 14.48 5.86 -13.79
CA ILE A 8 13.88 4.74 -14.52
C ILE A 8 12.75 5.33 -15.36
N GLU A 9 13.03 5.57 -16.63
CA GLU A 9 12.05 5.98 -17.62
C GLU A 9 11.39 4.75 -18.25
N GLY A 10 10.05 4.76 -18.35
CA GLY A 10 9.26 3.70 -18.98
C GLY A 10 8.58 2.74 -18.00
N ASP A 11 7.31 2.47 -18.25
CA ASP A 11 6.46 1.59 -17.43
C ASP A 11 7.04 0.17 -17.31
N GLU A 12 7.57 -0.37 -18.40
CA GLU A 12 8.19 -1.70 -18.42
C GLU A 12 9.40 -1.78 -17.47
N MET A 13 10.25 -0.75 -17.45
CA MET A 13 11.44 -0.74 -16.61
C MET A 13 11.07 -0.56 -15.14
N GLN A 14 10.04 0.24 -14.83
CA GLN A 14 9.50 0.38 -13.47
C GLN A 14 8.89 -0.93 -12.96
N VAL A 15 8.10 -1.61 -13.79
CA VAL A 15 7.49 -2.90 -13.48
C VAL A 15 8.57 -3.96 -13.27
N THR A 16 9.53 -4.06 -14.19
CA THR A 16 10.63 -5.03 -14.08
C THR A 16 11.46 -4.81 -12.82
N PHE A 17 11.78 -3.55 -12.51
CA PHE A 17 12.48 -3.20 -11.28
C PHE A 17 11.64 -3.57 -10.04
N ALA A 18 10.36 -3.23 -10.00
CA ALA A 18 9.48 -3.56 -8.87
C ALA A 18 9.40 -5.08 -8.66
N LEU A 19 9.22 -5.86 -9.73
CA LEU A 19 9.18 -7.32 -9.68
C LEU A 19 10.50 -7.94 -9.21
N SER A 20 11.65 -7.34 -9.54
CA SER A 20 12.95 -7.82 -9.06
C SER A 20 13.11 -7.78 -7.52
N ASN A 21 12.29 -6.96 -6.84
CA ASN A 21 12.26 -6.88 -5.38
C ASN A 21 11.33 -7.92 -4.74
N PHE A 22 10.54 -8.67 -5.52
CA PHE A 22 9.63 -9.66 -4.97
C PHE A 22 10.37 -10.92 -4.56
N THR A 23 10.01 -11.43 -3.39
CA THR A 23 10.56 -12.67 -2.85
C THR A 23 9.43 -13.53 -2.28
N GLY A 24 9.68 -14.83 -2.12
CA GLY A 24 8.72 -15.78 -1.55
C GLY A 24 7.37 -15.80 -2.26
N ARG A 25 6.29 -15.61 -1.50
CA ARG A 25 4.90 -15.69 -2.01
C ARG A 25 4.57 -14.62 -3.04
N ALA A 26 5.12 -13.41 -2.90
CA ALA A 26 4.89 -12.33 -3.86
C ALA A 26 5.53 -12.65 -5.22
N ASN A 27 6.72 -13.26 -5.22
CA ASN A 27 7.38 -13.69 -6.45
C ASN A 27 6.59 -14.82 -7.14
N THR A 28 6.17 -15.83 -6.37
CA THR A 28 5.39 -16.96 -6.90
C THR A 28 4.10 -16.48 -7.55
N TRP A 29 3.35 -15.62 -6.85
CA TRP A 29 2.13 -14.98 -7.37
C TRP A 29 2.38 -14.22 -8.68
N ALA A 30 3.43 -13.40 -8.74
CA ALA A 30 3.72 -12.63 -9.95
C ALA A 30 4.13 -13.51 -11.13
N LEU A 31 4.87 -14.59 -10.89
CA LEU A 31 5.26 -15.56 -11.92
C LEU A 31 4.05 -16.34 -12.46
N GLU A 32 3.14 -16.79 -11.59
CA GLU A 32 1.91 -17.47 -11.98
C GLU A 32 1.03 -16.57 -12.86
N LEU A 33 0.86 -15.31 -12.48
CA LEU A 33 0.13 -14.34 -13.30
C LEU A 33 0.78 -14.13 -14.67
N LYS A 34 2.11 -13.98 -14.73
CA LYS A 34 2.85 -13.83 -15.99
C LYS A 34 2.82 -15.08 -16.88
N LEU A 35 2.71 -16.26 -16.28
CA LEU A 35 2.59 -17.51 -17.03
C LEU A 35 1.27 -17.57 -17.80
N HIS A 36 0.20 -17.04 -17.22
CA HIS A 36 -1.12 -16.97 -17.86
C HIS A 36 -1.24 -15.81 -18.86
N ASP A 37 -0.66 -14.67 -18.53
CA ASP A 37 -0.63 -13.49 -19.38
C ASP A 37 0.73 -12.77 -19.26
N PRO A 38 1.59 -12.85 -20.29
CA PRO A 38 2.89 -12.18 -20.28
C PRO A 38 2.81 -10.66 -20.06
N ASN A 39 1.70 -10.03 -20.43
CA ASN A 39 1.47 -8.59 -20.35
C ASN A 39 0.64 -8.18 -19.12
N VAL A 40 0.40 -9.06 -18.14
CA VAL A 40 -0.48 -8.83 -16.98
C VAL A 40 -0.16 -7.55 -16.15
N PHE A 41 1.06 -7.04 -16.27
CA PHE A 41 1.55 -5.81 -15.63
C PHE A 41 1.99 -4.77 -16.68
N GLU A 42 1.04 -4.24 -17.46
CA GLU A 42 1.34 -3.27 -18.54
C GLU A 42 1.90 -1.94 -18.03
N SER A 43 1.58 -1.55 -16.78
CA SER A 43 2.09 -0.33 -16.14
C SER A 43 2.32 -0.49 -14.64
N SER A 44 3.09 0.44 -14.06
CA SER A 44 3.33 0.46 -12.62
C SER A 44 2.05 0.66 -11.82
N GLU A 45 1.06 1.38 -12.36
CA GLU A 45 -0.26 1.56 -11.74
C GLU A 45 -1.08 0.27 -11.73
N ILE A 46 -1.05 -0.52 -12.82
CA ILE A 46 -1.70 -1.83 -12.84
C ILE A 46 -1.06 -2.77 -11.82
N LEU A 47 0.28 -2.79 -11.74
CA LEU A 47 0.99 -3.59 -10.74
C LEU A 47 0.58 -3.21 -9.32
N LYS A 48 0.55 -1.91 -9.00
CA LYS A 48 0.10 -1.40 -7.68
C LYS A 48 -1.34 -1.81 -7.37
N SER A 49 -2.24 -1.69 -8.34
CA SER A 49 -3.64 -2.07 -8.19
C SER A 49 -3.80 -3.57 -7.89
N ARG A 50 -3.16 -4.43 -8.68
CA ARG A 50 -3.20 -5.89 -8.47
C ARG A 50 -2.58 -6.32 -7.13
N LEU A 51 -1.49 -5.67 -6.73
CA LEU A 51 -0.89 -5.89 -5.41
C LEU A 51 -1.88 -5.56 -4.30
N LYS A 52 -2.57 -4.42 -4.41
CA LYS A 52 -3.59 -4.02 -3.43
C LYS A 52 -4.72 -5.04 -3.39
N GLU A 53 -5.27 -5.42 -4.53
CA GLU A 53 -6.36 -6.41 -4.60
C GLU A 53 -5.98 -7.77 -3.99
N THR A 54 -4.76 -8.24 -4.25
CA THR A 54 -4.32 -9.58 -3.81
C THR A 54 -3.89 -9.60 -2.34
N PHE A 55 -3.16 -8.58 -1.89
CA PHE A 55 -2.48 -8.60 -0.60
C PHE A 55 -3.09 -7.67 0.45
N GLU A 56 -3.98 -6.75 0.07
CA GLU A 56 -4.67 -5.94 1.06
C GLU A 56 -5.67 -6.81 1.83
N PRO A 57 -5.54 -6.91 3.16
CA PRO A 57 -6.43 -7.78 3.90
C PRO A 57 -7.87 -7.20 3.86
N PRO A 58 -8.93 -8.03 3.82
CA PRO A 58 -10.31 -7.59 3.64
C PRO A 58 -10.71 -6.52 4.66
N ARG A 59 -11.41 -5.44 4.28
CA ARG A 59 -11.81 -4.36 5.21
C ARG A 59 -10.62 -3.65 5.90
N ALA A 60 -9.49 -3.53 5.21
CA ALA A 60 -8.29 -2.85 5.73
C ALA A 60 -8.58 -1.44 6.24
N GLU A 61 -9.36 -0.68 5.48
CA GLU A 61 -9.77 0.67 5.87
C GLU A 61 -10.63 0.66 7.14
N PHE A 62 -11.67 -0.19 7.20
CA PHE A 62 -12.52 -0.29 8.40
C PHE A 62 -11.71 -0.64 9.65
N ARG A 63 -10.73 -1.55 9.52
CA ARG A 63 -9.81 -1.86 10.62
C ARG A 63 -8.97 -0.65 11.02
N ALA A 64 -8.46 0.13 10.06
CA ALA A 64 -7.72 1.35 10.33
C ALA A 64 -8.59 2.40 11.04
N ARG A 65 -9.81 2.64 10.55
CA ARG A 65 -10.81 3.53 11.19
C ARG A 65 -11.12 3.08 12.63
N SER A 66 -11.41 1.79 12.81
CA SER A 66 -11.70 1.23 14.14
C SER A 66 -10.49 1.32 15.09
N ALA A 67 -9.27 1.12 14.59
CA ALA A 67 -8.05 1.30 15.38
C ALA A 67 -7.82 2.77 15.74
N LEU A 68 -8.08 3.69 14.81
CA LEU A 68 -7.97 5.13 15.02
C LEU A 68 -8.92 5.62 16.12
N LEU A 69 -10.20 5.21 16.08
CA LEU A 69 -11.20 5.56 17.09
C LEU A 69 -10.84 5.04 18.50
N ARG A 70 -10.11 3.92 18.57
CA ARG A 70 -9.64 3.34 19.84
C ARG A 70 -8.26 3.86 20.26
N LEU A 71 -7.58 4.65 19.43
CA LEU A 71 -6.23 5.11 19.69
C LEU A 71 -6.25 6.12 20.85
N LYS A 72 -5.51 5.81 21.91
CA LYS A 72 -5.25 6.71 23.03
C LYS A 72 -3.74 6.87 23.20
N GLN A 73 -3.30 8.05 23.64
CA GLN A 73 -1.87 8.27 23.92
C GLN A 73 -1.35 7.35 25.01
N GLY A 74 -2.08 7.20 26.13
CA GLY A 74 -1.69 6.34 27.24
C GLY A 74 -0.31 6.71 27.79
N LYS A 75 0.59 5.73 27.91
CA LYS A 75 1.99 5.92 28.35
C LYS A 75 2.98 6.20 27.21
N ARG A 76 2.50 6.33 25.97
CA ARG A 76 3.37 6.60 24.80
C ARG A 76 3.83 8.04 24.83
N ASP A 77 5.07 8.27 24.42
CA ASP A 77 5.53 9.63 24.14
C ASP A 77 4.74 10.24 22.96
N VAL A 78 4.78 11.56 22.86
CA VAL A 78 4.02 12.32 21.85
C VAL A 78 4.45 11.94 20.43
N HIS A 79 5.73 11.66 20.20
CA HIS A 79 6.24 11.33 18.88
C HIS A 79 5.72 9.97 18.41
N ALA A 80 5.82 8.94 19.25
CA ALA A 80 5.32 7.60 18.98
C ALA A 80 3.79 7.61 18.79
N TYR A 81 3.07 8.39 19.61
CA TYR A 81 1.63 8.59 19.42
C TYR A 81 1.31 9.26 18.08
N ALA A 82 1.99 10.37 17.76
CA ALA A 82 1.76 11.11 16.52
C ALA A 82 2.14 10.31 15.26
N GLN A 83 3.16 9.46 15.33
CA GLN A 83 3.51 8.54 14.24
C GLN A 83 2.40 7.50 14.02
N HIS A 84 1.90 6.88 15.09
CA HIS A 84 0.82 5.89 14.98
C HIS A 84 -0.48 6.54 14.49
N LEU A 85 -0.81 7.73 15.00
CA LEU A 85 -1.96 8.51 14.55
C LEU A 85 -1.89 8.79 13.05
N ARG A 86 -0.74 9.31 12.55
CA ARG A 86 -0.54 9.59 11.13
C ARG A 86 -0.61 8.33 10.26
N TYR A 87 -0.04 7.22 10.74
CA TYR A 87 -0.12 5.94 10.05
C TYR A 87 -1.56 5.43 9.91
N LEU A 88 -2.37 5.53 10.97
CA LEU A 88 -3.77 5.11 10.89
C LEU A 88 -4.59 6.06 10.02
N ALA A 89 -4.36 7.37 10.12
CA ALA A 89 -5.02 8.37 9.31
C ALA A 89 -4.74 8.20 7.81
N SER A 90 -3.50 7.88 7.41
CA SER A 90 -3.17 7.67 5.99
C SER A 90 -3.80 6.43 5.36
N ARG A 91 -4.30 5.50 6.18
CA ARG A 91 -5.01 4.30 5.74
C ARG A 91 -6.53 4.47 5.67
N VAL A 92 -7.05 5.59 6.18
CA VAL A 92 -8.45 5.96 6.05
C VAL A 92 -8.56 6.81 4.78
N THR A 93 -9.38 6.37 3.82
CA THR A 93 -9.55 7.13 2.58
C THR A 93 -10.47 8.31 2.81
N GLU A 94 -10.44 9.30 1.90
CA GLU A 94 -11.24 10.54 1.93
C GLU A 94 -12.75 10.34 1.80
N ASN A 95 -13.30 9.14 2.00
CA ASN A 95 -14.72 9.06 2.31
C ASN A 95 -14.89 9.59 3.73
N PRO A 96 -15.40 10.83 3.93
CA PRO A 96 -15.64 11.33 5.28
C PRO A 96 -16.47 10.28 6.01
N VAL A 97 -16.11 10.01 7.26
CA VAL A 97 -17.02 9.29 8.14
C VAL A 97 -18.28 10.13 8.15
N ASP A 98 -19.37 9.58 7.62
CA ASP A 98 -20.65 10.27 7.56
C ASP A 98 -20.99 10.73 8.98
N GLU A 99 -20.98 12.05 9.21
CA GLU A 99 -21.24 12.67 10.51
C GLU A 99 -22.67 12.37 11.01
N HIS A 100 -23.50 11.74 10.18
CA HIS A 100 -24.88 11.39 10.48
C HIS A 100 -25.11 10.04 11.17
N THR A 101 -24.06 9.30 11.58
CA THR A 101 -24.23 8.02 12.32
C THR A 101 -24.15 8.16 13.84
N LEU A 102 -24.04 9.38 14.37
CA LEU A 102 -24.24 9.61 15.81
C LEU A 102 -25.73 9.79 16.09
N ILE A 103 -26.41 8.66 16.26
CA ILE A 103 -27.73 8.55 16.93
C ILE A 103 -27.52 8.31 18.42
#